data_AF-A0A2T1EAF9-F1
#
_entry.id   AF-A0A2T1EAF9-F1
#
_cell.length_a   1.000
_cell.length_b   1.000
_cell.length_c   1.000
_cell.angle_alpha   90.00
_cell.angle_beta   90.00
_cell.angle_gamma   90.00
#
_symmetry.space_group_name_H-M   'P 1'
#
loop_
_entity.id
_entity.type
_entity.pdbx_description
1 polymer ?
#
loop_
_entity_poly.entity_id
_entity_poly.type
_entity_poly.pdbx_seq_one_letter_code
_entity_poly.pdbx_strand_id
1 'polypeptide(L)'
;MIKDLLYMKQFISAIPVLLAVVYAGQAQAVTFAEISDAGDNLNTAQVIPSGAFSLDSISGNLFKNDADLFQIFLTGDQTFSATTRNAQTEQIPIDDLLGIPTELVTDPQLFLFDSAGRGVYANDDSFGSLQPTLSSLGFSPNEAGIYYLAVSSSGYNPFSNGTKIFSEALSGEVIPNSSSFVVTNFMGASNTNGRYEIALSGAKAVPEPTSILGILSLGAWGIVKRLKNKINQK
;
A
#
# COMPACT_ATOMS: atom_id res chain seq x y z
N MET A 1 -33.46 -63.45 48.68
CA MET A 1 -34.07 -62.11 48.57
C MET A 1 -32.92 -61.10 48.51
N ILE A 2 -32.73 -60.44 47.35
CA ILE A 2 -31.94 -59.20 47.11
C ILE A 2 -30.40 -59.39 47.20
N LYS A 3 -29.67 -59.54 46.08
CA LYS A 3 -29.15 -58.55 45.08
C LYS A 3 -27.93 -57.74 45.58
N ASP A 4 -27.00 -57.52 44.64
CA ASP A 4 -25.92 -56.51 44.57
C ASP A 4 -24.50 -57.11 44.61
N LEU A 5 -23.88 -57.50 43.49
CA LEU A 5 -23.48 -56.77 42.26
C LEU A 5 -22.23 -55.88 42.47
N LEU A 6 -21.07 -56.48 42.21
CA LEU A 6 -19.97 -55.99 41.35
C LEU A 6 -19.63 -54.47 41.42
N TYR A 7 -18.68 -54.08 42.28
CA TYR A 7 -18.04 -52.75 42.21
C TYR A 7 -16.79 -52.79 41.33
N MET A 8 -17.00 -52.69 40.02
CA MET A 8 -15.95 -52.42 39.03
C MET A 8 -15.84 -50.90 38.85
N LYS A 9 -14.81 -50.28 39.45
CA LYS A 9 -14.47 -48.87 39.24
C LYS A 9 -14.04 -48.67 37.78
N GLN A 10 -14.95 -48.20 36.95
CA GLN A 10 -14.62 -47.70 35.62
C GLN A 10 -13.88 -46.37 35.76
N PHE A 11 -12.61 -46.34 35.36
CA PHE A 11 -11.88 -45.10 35.14
C PHE A 11 -12.42 -44.47 33.84
N ILE A 12 -13.30 -43.49 33.97
CA ILE A 12 -13.69 -42.63 32.85
C ILE A 12 -12.52 -41.67 32.59
N SER A 13 -11.71 -41.99 31.59
CA SER A 13 -10.69 -41.07 31.06
C SER A 13 -11.39 -40.02 30.21
N ALA A 14 -11.53 -38.80 30.74
CA ALA A 14 -12.06 -37.66 30.00
C ALA A 14 -10.95 -37.11 29.09
N ILE A 15 -11.06 -37.33 27.78
CA ILE A 15 -10.22 -36.68 26.78
C ILE A 15 -10.75 -35.25 26.60
N PRO A 16 -9.97 -34.18 26.87
CA PRO A 16 -10.40 -32.84 26.52
C PRO A 16 -10.28 -32.69 25.00
N VAL A 17 -11.41 -32.66 24.31
CA VAL A 17 -11.47 -32.21 22.91
C VAL A 17 -11.28 -30.70 22.93
N LEU A 18 -10.08 -30.24 22.55
CA LEU A 18 -9.80 -28.83 22.32
C LEU A 18 -10.45 -28.42 21.00
N LEU A 19 -11.60 -27.76 21.07
CA LEU A 19 -12.28 -27.22 19.90
C LEU A 19 -11.56 -25.93 19.47
N ALA A 20 -10.66 -26.01 18.49
CA ALA A 20 -10.07 -24.83 17.86
C ALA A 20 -11.13 -24.19 16.95
N VAL A 21 -11.82 -23.18 17.45
CA VAL A 21 -12.67 -22.32 16.60
C VAL A 21 -11.72 -21.43 15.78
N VAL A 22 -11.49 -21.83 14.52
CA VAL A 22 -10.82 -20.96 13.55
C VAL A 22 -11.86 -19.93 13.12
N TYR A 23 -11.83 -18.75 13.74
CA TYR A 23 -12.50 -17.60 13.16
C TYR A 23 -11.78 -17.26 11.86
N ALA A 24 -12.37 -17.62 10.72
CA ALA A 24 -12.06 -17.00 9.45
C ALA A 24 -12.57 -15.55 9.53
N GLY A 25 -11.76 -14.66 10.10
CA GLY A 25 -11.98 -13.23 9.95
C GLY A 25 -11.97 -12.93 8.46
N GLN A 26 -13.03 -12.35 7.94
CA GLN A 26 -12.97 -11.79 6.59
C GLN A 26 -11.86 -10.74 6.63
N ALA A 27 -10.86 -10.89 5.77
CA ALA A 27 -9.83 -9.88 5.60
C ALA A 27 -10.52 -8.65 5.00
N GLN A 28 -10.98 -7.75 5.86
CA GLN A 28 -11.58 -6.51 5.45
C GLN A 28 -10.43 -5.60 5.05
N ALA A 29 -10.35 -5.30 3.75
CA ALA A 29 -9.44 -4.30 3.29
C ALA A 29 -9.97 -2.91 3.70
N VAL A 30 -9.02 -2.02 3.99
CA VAL A 30 -9.28 -0.67 4.46
C VAL A 30 -9.23 0.27 3.25
N THR A 31 -10.14 1.24 3.23
CA THR A 31 -10.02 2.43 2.40
C THR A 31 -9.61 3.60 3.29
N PHE A 32 -8.82 4.51 2.75
CA PHE A 32 -8.33 5.67 3.45
C PHE A 32 -8.85 6.94 2.78
N ALA A 33 -9.32 7.88 3.58
CA ALA A 33 -9.56 9.25 3.14
C ALA A 33 -8.44 10.11 3.72
N GLU A 34 -7.83 10.90 2.87
CA GLU A 34 -6.90 11.96 3.21
C GLU A 34 -7.48 12.83 4.34
N ILE A 35 -6.61 13.26 5.26
CA ILE A 35 -6.99 14.10 6.39
C ILE A 35 -6.25 15.42 6.23
N SER A 36 -6.99 16.47 5.90
CA SER A 36 -6.42 17.76 5.52
C SER A 36 -5.60 17.63 4.25
N ASP A 37 -4.33 18.01 4.29
CA ASP A 37 -3.37 18.01 3.20
C ASP A 37 -2.31 16.96 3.56
N ALA A 38 -2.07 15.98 2.69
CA ALA A 38 -1.10 14.92 2.97
C ALA A 38 0.35 15.43 2.87
N GLY A 39 0.53 16.62 2.29
CA GLY A 39 1.80 17.31 2.11
C GLY A 39 2.71 16.67 1.07
N ASP A 40 3.77 17.39 0.71
CA ASP A 40 4.58 17.12 -0.48
C ASP A 40 6.00 16.60 -0.18
N ASN A 41 6.30 16.27 1.07
CA ASN A 41 7.61 15.80 1.50
C ASN A 41 7.53 14.70 2.56
N LEU A 42 8.64 13.99 2.78
CA LEU A 42 8.68 12.81 3.66
C LEU A 42 8.30 13.11 5.13
N ASN A 43 8.51 14.34 5.60
CA ASN A 43 8.22 14.70 6.99
C ASN A 43 6.74 15.03 7.22
N THR A 44 6.05 15.45 6.17
CA THR A 44 4.61 15.80 6.21
C THR A 44 3.74 14.66 5.70
N ALA A 45 4.32 13.69 4.99
CA ALA A 45 3.64 12.54 4.42
C ALA A 45 2.63 11.92 5.40
N GLN A 46 1.39 11.81 4.95
CA GLN A 46 0.32 11.30 5.78
C GLN A 46 0.47 9.78 5.99
N VAL A 47 0.57 9.38 7.25
CA VAL A 47 0.64 7.97 7.64
C VAL A 47 -0.74 7.36 7.61
N ILE A 48 -0.91 6.27 6.85
CA ILE A 48 -2.17 5.52 6.83
C ILE A 48 -2.21 4.59 8.06
N PRO A 49 -3.03 4.90 9.08
CA PRO A 49 -3.13 4.08 10.27
C PRO A 49 -3.94 2.82 9.96
N SER A 50 -3.87 1.81 10.84
CA SER A 50 -4.68 0.55 10.88
C SER A 50 -3.86 -0.74 10.75
N GLY A 51 -2.55 -0.70 10.58
CA GLY A 51 -1.71 -1.89 10.67
C GLY A 51 -1.90 -2.95 9.58
N ALA A 52 -1.92 -4.24 9.93
CA ALA A 52 -1.70 -5.35 8.98
C ALA A 52 -2.83 -5.63 7.95
N PHE A 53 -3.85 -4.78 7.87
CA PHE A 53 -4.93 -4.90 6.89
C PHE A 53 -4.45 -4.46 5.50
N SER A 54 -4.99 -5.11 4.47
CA SER A 54 -4.82 -4.67 3.09
C SER A 54 -5.41 -3.28 2.91
N LEU A 55 -4.76 -2.46 2.09
CA LEU A 55 -5.21 -1.12 1.73
C LEU A 55 -5.70 -1.17 0.28
N ASP A 56 -7.00 -0.93 0.08
CA ASP A 56 -7.67 -1.05 -1.23
C ASP A 56 -7.72 0.28 -1.97
N SER A 57 -7.94 1.39 -1.26
CA SER A 57 -7.90 2.70 -1.89
C SER A 57 -7.53 3.84 -0.95
N ILE A 58 -7.04 4.92 -1.54
CA ILE A 58 -6.80 6.23 -0.92
C ILE A 58 -7.63 7.26 -1.69
N SER A 59 -8.40 8.09 -1.03
CA SER A 59 -9.10 9.23 -1.65
C SER A 59 -8.67 10.54 -1.03
N GLY A 60 -8.62 11.61 -1.82
CA GLY A 60 -8.12 12.92 -1.40
C GLY A 60 -8.52 14.04 -2.36
N ASN A 61 -7.93 15.22 -2.17
CA ASN A 61 -8.17 16.40 -3.00
C ASN A 61 -6.85 17.09 -3.35
N LEU A 62 -6.56 17.23 -4.64
CA LEU A 62 -5.45 18.06 -5.09
C LEU A 62 -5.89 19.51 -5.25
N PHE A 63 -5.05 20.43 -4.79
CA PHE A 63 -5.14 21.85 -5.06
C PHE A 63 -4.15 22.28 -6.16
N LYS A 64 -4.11 23.59 -6.43
CA LYS A 64 -3.16 24.16 -7.37
C LYS A 64 -1.72 23.98 -6.87
N ASN A 65 -0.84 23.45 -7.74
CA ASN A 65 0.57 23.17 -7.41
C ASN A 65 0.71 22.29 -6.18
N ASP A 66 0.01 21.17 -6.21
CA ASP A 66 -0.14 20.32 -5.05
C ASP A 66 0.29 18.89 -5.32
N ALA A 67 0.76 18.25 -4.26
CA ALA A 67 1.15 16.86 -4.22
C ALA A 67 0.89 16.31 -2.83
N ASP A 68 0.26 15.13 -2.81
CA ASP A 68 -0.05 14.40 -1.60
C ASP A 68 0.84 13.18 -1.48
N LEU A 69 1.59 13.08 -0.38
CA LEU A 69 2.41 11.93 -0.03
C LEU A 69 1.75 11.08 1.05
N PHE A 70 1.59 9.81 0.77
CA PHE A 70 1.09 8.81 1.71
C PHE A 70 2.18 7.82 2.08
N GLN A 71 2.40 7.61 3.38
CA GLN A 71 3.23 6.51 3.86
C GLN A 71 2.41 5.22 3.87
N ILE A 72 2.87 4.23 3.10
CA ILE A 72 2.24 2.91 2.95
C ILE A 72 3.20 1.79 3.34
N PHE A 73 2.67 0.59 3.57
CA PHE A 73 3.47 -0.62 3.80
C PHE A 73 3.28 -1.62 2.68
N LEU A 74 4.39 -2.07 2.08
CA LEU A 74 4.41 -3.17 1.11
C LEU A 74 4.97 -4.41 1.81
N THR A 75 4.34 -5.58 1.68
CA THR A 75 4.71 -6.77 2.45
C THR A 75 5.87 -7.59 1.89
N GLY A 76 6.42 -7.20 0.74
CA GLY A 76 7.40 -8.01 0.02
C GLY A 76 6.77 -9.21 -0.69
N ASP A 77 7.53 -9.81 -1.62
CA ASP A 77 7.20 -11.02 -2.38
C ASP A 77 5.83 -11.02 -3.08
N GLN A 78 5.28 -9.83 -3.33
CA GLN A 78 4.04 -9.63 -4.06
C GLN A 78 4.15 -8.39 -4.94
N THR A 79 3.39 -8.40 -6.03
CA THR A 79 3.30 -7.25 -6.94
C THR A 79 2.54 -6.11 -6.28
N PHE A 80 3.00 -4.89 -6.48
CA PHE A 80 2.29 -3.68 -6.10
C PHE A 80 1.73 -3.00 -7.34
N SER A 81 0.50 -2.47 -7.24
CA SER A 81 -0.05 -1.58 -8.26
C SER A 81 -0.86 -0.46 -7.65
N ALA A 82 -0.86 0.69 -8.31
CA ALA A 82 -1.68 1.85 -7.99
C ALA A 82 -2.23 2.46 -9.26
N THR A 83 -3.53 2.70 -9.31
CA THR A 83 -4.19 3.33 -10.45
C THR A 83 -5.13 4.40 -9.93
N THR A 84 -5.04 5.62 -10.44
CA THR A 84 -6.08 6.60 -10.15
C THR A 84 -7.36 6.13 -10.81
N ARG A 85 -8.46 6.12 -10.06
CA ARG A 85 -9.78 5.75 -10.56
C ARG A 85 -10.69 6.94 -10.48
N ASN A 86 -11.65 6.93 -11.38
CA ASN A 86 -12.73 7.88 -11.35
C ASN A 86 -14.05 7.13 -11.52
N ALA A 87 -14.55 6.58 -10.41
CA ALA A 87 -15.79 5.81 -10.39
C ALA A 87 -17.00 6.60 -10.93
N GLN A 88 -16.93 7.93 -10.86
CA GLN A 88 -17.97 8.85 -11.33
C GLN A 88 -17.90 9.12 -12.85
N THR A 89 -16.76 8.88 -13.50
CA THR A 89 -16.57 9.10 -14.94
C THR A 89 -16.25 7.82 -15.73
N GLU A 90 -16.08 6.67 -15.07
CA GLU A 90 -15.89 5.36 -15.72
C GLU A 90 -16.98 5.03 -16.76
N GLN A 91 -18.15 5.69 -16.67
CA GLN A 91 -19.30 5.50 -17.57
C GLN A 91 -19.61 6.71 -18.45
N ILE A 92 -18.87 7.82 -18.33
CA ILE A 92 -19.12 9.06 -19.08
C ILE A 92 -18.15 9.09 -20.27
N PRO A 93 -18.63 9.18 -21.52
CA PRO A 93 -17.76 9.39 -22.69
C PRO A 93 -16.93 10.66 -22.50
N ILE A 94 -15.62 10.58 -22.72
CA ILE A 94 -14.74 11.75 -22.72
C ILE A 94 -15.13 12.60 -23.94
N ASP A 95 -15.69 13.78 -23.68
CA ASP A 95 -15.96 14.80 -24.69
C ASP A 95 -15.10 16.02 -24.39
N ASP A 96 -13.98 16.14 -25.12
CA ASP A 96 -12.99 17.21 -25.00
C ASP A 96 -13.57 18.63 -25.20
N LEU A 97 -14.76 18.75 -25.82
CA LEU A 97 -15.44 20.04 -26.08
C LEU A 97 -16.38 20.46 -24.94
N LEU A 98 -16.85 19.52 -24.12
CA LEU A 98 -17.78 19.81 -23.01
C LEU A 98 -17.07 19.90 -21.65
N GLY A 99 -15.87 19.33 -21.54
CA GLY A 99 -15.19 19.15 -20.25
C GLY A 99 -15.92 18.13 -19.36
N ILE A 100 -15.24 17.63 -18.33
CA ILE A 100 -15.88 16.77 -17.34
C ILE A 100 -16.54 17.71 -16.29
N PRO A 101 -17.87 17.72 -16.12
CA PRO A 101 -18.54 18.58 -15.14
C PRO A 101 -18.41 17.96 -13.74
N THR A 102 -17.18 17.76 -13.27
CA THR A 102 -16.91 17.09 -12.01
C THR A 102 -15.81 17.81 -11.23
N GLU A 103 -15.90 17.72 -9.92
CA GLU A 103 -14.87 18.18 -8.98
C GLU A 103 -13.65 17.24 -8.99
N LEU A 104 -13.40 16.49 -10.06
CA LEU A 104 -12.40 15.42 -10.10
C LEU A 104 -11.12 15.94 -10.74
N VAL A 105 -10.00 15.47 -10.22
CA VAL A 105 -8.70 15.82 -10.77
C VAL A 105 -8.61 15.36 -12.22
N THR A 106 -8.23 16.27 -13.11
CA THR A 106 -7.95 15.97 -14.52
C THR A 106 -6.45 15.80 -14.67
N ASP A 107 -6.00 14.67 -15.20
CA ASP A 107 -4.58 14.43 -15.48
C ASP A 107 -3.68 14.46 -14.22
N PRO A 108 -3.90 13.57 -13.23
CA PRO A 108 -2.97 13.41 -12.11
C PRO A 108 -1.74 12.58 -12.50
N GLN A 109 -0.69 12.66 -11.70
CA GLN A 109 0.53 11.85 -11.80
C GLN A 109 0.69 10.96 -10.57
N LEU A 110 1.27 9.76 -10.73
CA LEU A 110 1.63 8.87 -9.61
C LEU A 110 3.14 8.65 -9.53
N PHE A 111 3.67 8.64 -8.31
CA PHE A 111 5.08 8.36 -8.04
C PHE A 111 5.22 7.41 -6.86
N LEU A 112 6.14 6.46 -6.94
CA LEU A 112 6.52 5.62 -5.80
C LEU A 112 7.95 5.94 -5.37
N PHE A 113 8.14 6.10 -4.07
CA PHE A 113 9.44 6.24 -3.41
C PHE A 113 9.65 5.14 -2.38
N ASP A 114 10.90 4.74 -2.18
CA ASP A 114 11.28 3.81 -1.13
C ASP A 114 11.28 4.46 0.27
N SER A 115 11.55 3.67 1.32
CA SER A 115 11.63 4.17 2.71
C SER A 115 12.63 5.32 2.96
N ALA A 116 13.60 5.52 2.08
CA ALA A 116 14.56 6.62 2.15
C ALA A 116 14.16 7.81 1.27
N GLY A 117 12.99 7.76 0.64
CA GLY A 117 12.49 8.76 -0.30
C GLY A 117 13.14 8.70 -1.68
N ARG A 118 13.83 7.61 -2.03
CA ARG A 118 14.39 7.46 -3.38
C ARG A 118 13.32 7.02 -4.36
N GLY A 119 13.31 7.61 -5.55
CA GLY A 119 12.36 7.22 -6.58
C GLY A 119 12.47 5.72 -6.92
N VAL A 120 11.34 5.06 -7.11
CA VAL A 120 11.26 3.67 -7.60
C VAL A 120 10.79 3.70 -9.05
N TYR A 121 9.61 4.27 -9.29
CA TYR A 121 9.05 4.50 -10.61
C TYR A 121 7.87 5.48 -10.51
N ALA A 122 7.48 6.04 -11.65
CA ALA A 122 6.39 6.99 -11.77
C ALA A 122 5.61 6.76 -13.05
N ASN A 123 4.39 7.29 -13.13
CA ASN A 123 3.58 7.26 -14.34
C ASN A 123 2.65 8.49 -14.36
N ASP A 124 2.43 9.03 -15.55
CA ASP A 124 1.57 10.17 -15.85
C ASP A 124 0.35 9.67 -16.65
N ASP A 125 0.61 9.08 -17.82
CA ASP A 125 -0.41 8.57 -18.73
C ASP A 125 -0.30 7.07 -18.96
N SER A 126 -1.42 6.36 -18.90
CA SER A 126 -1.49 4.93 -19.22
C SER A 126 -2.57 4.61 -20.25
N PHE A 127 -2.28 3.61 -21.08
CA PHE A 127 -3.22 3.03 -22.06
C PHE A 127 -3.91 4.04 -23.00
N GLY A 128 -3.21 5.14 -23.33
CA GLY A 128 -3.74 6.20 -24.19
C GLY A 128 -4.78 7.10 -23.50
N SER A 129 -4.72 7.17 -22.17
CA SER A 129 -5.56 8.03 -21.33
C SER A 129 -4.72 8.83 -20.34
N LEU A 130 -5.30 9.92 -19.83
CA LEU A 130 -4.74 10.78 -18.77
C LEU A 130 -4.81 10.14 -17.37
N GLN A 131 -4.89 8.81 -17.33
CA GLN A 131 -4.97 8.04 -16.09
C GLN A 131 -3.61 7.42 -15.82
N PRO A 132 -2.92 7.80 -14.74
CA PRO A 132 -1.69 7.14 -14.33
C PRO A 132 -1.98 5.76 -13.74
N THR A 133 -1.16 4.79 -14.13
CA THR A 133 -1.13 3.45 -13.51
C THR A 133 0.31 3.03 -13.23
N LEU A 134 0.62 2.88 -11.95
CA LEU A 134 1.75 2.09 -11.48
C LEU A 134 1.34 0.61 -11.59
N SER A 135 1.81 -0.07 -12.61
CA SER A 135 1.43 -1.43 -12.97
C SER A 135 2.01 -2.47 -12.02
N SER A 136 1.34 -3.62 -11.89
CA SER A 136 1.82 -4.76 -11.12
C SER A 136 3.08 -5.42 -11.71
N LEU A 137 3.42 -5.10 -12.96
CA LEU A 137 4.66 -5.52 -13.61
C LEU A 137 5.82 -4.57 -13.32
N GLY A 138 5.54 -3.33 -12.93
CA GLY A 138 6.53 -2.29 -12.69
C GLY A 138 7.37 -2.55 -11.44
N PHE A 139 6.80 -3.15 -10.39
CA PHE A 139 7.52 -3.37 -9.14
C PHE A 139 6.97 -4.51 -8.27
N SER A 140 7.90 -5.28 -7.69
CA SER A 140 7.65 -6.28 -6.66
C SER A 140 8.80 -6.20 -5.65
N PRO A 141 8.59 -5.59 -4.46
CA PRO A 141 9.66 -5.52 -3.47
C PRO A 141 9.98 -6.93 -2.96
N ASN A 142 11.26 -7.26 -2.79
CA ASN A 142 11.66 -8.54 -2.19
C ASN A 142 11.41 -8.56 -0.67
N GLU A 143 11.59 -7.41 -0.02
CA GLU A 143 11.46 -7.29 1.43
C GLU A 143 10.27 -6.40 1.78
N ALA A 144 9.62 -6.73 2.90
CA ALA A 144 8.58 -5.89 3.45
C ALA A 144 9.16 -4.55 3.93
N GLY A 145 8.43 -3.45 3.72
CA GLY A 145 8.94 -2.15 4.12
C GLY A 145 7.99 -0.99 3.91
N ILE A 146 8.44 0.16 4.40
CA ILE A 146 7.80 1.45 4.18
C ILE A 146 8.12 1.95 2.78
N TYR A 147 7.10 2.46 2.12
CA TYR A 147 7.18 3.18 0.86
C TYR A 147 6.33 4.45 0.98
N TYR A 148 6.60 5.40 0.10
CA TYR A 148 5.80 6.61 -0.04
C TYR A 148 5.16 6.62 -1.42
N LEU A 149 3.84 6.63 -1.45
CA LEU A 149 3.06 6.80 -2.66
C LEU A 149 2.66 8.26 -2.76
N ALA A 150 2.98 8.89 -3.87
CA ALA A 150 2.60 10.26 -4.15
C ALA A 150 1.59 10.31 -5.29
N VAL A 151 0.65 11.24 -5.17
CA VAL A 151 -0.15 11.74 -6.28
C VAL A 151 0.07 13.23 -6.41
N SER A 152 0.18 13.74 -7.64
CA SER A 152 0.27 15.17 -7.88
C SER A 152 -0.51 15.59 -9.10
N SER A 153 -0.65 16.90 -9.26
CA SER A 153 -1.17 17.48 -10.49
C SER A 153 -0.14 17.39 -11.63
N SER A 154 -0.58 17.08 -12.86
CA SER A 154 0.29 17.07 -14.05
C SER A 154 1.15 18.33 -14.15
N GLY A 155 2.46 18.12 -14.28
CA GLY A 155 3.48 19.17 -14.33
C GLY A 155 4.07 19.56 -12.97
N TYR A 156 3.50 19.16 -11.84
CA TYR A 156 4.05 19.36 -10.49
C TYR A 156 4.81 18.10 -10.06
N ASN A 157 6.12 18.11 -10.27
CA ASN A 157 6.98 16.92 -10.26
C ASN A 157 7.87 16.87 -9.01
N PRO A 158 8.32 15.69 -8.57
CA PRO A 158 9.27 15.55 -7.48
C PRO A 158 10.69 15.92 -7.89
N PHE A 159 11.39 16.65 -7.02
CA PHE A 159 12.75 17.13 -7.23
C PHE A 159 13.71 16.60 -6.16
N SER A 160 14.97 16.45 -6.57
CA SER A 160 16.13 16.22 -5.72
C SER A 160 17.21 17.22 -6.10
N ASN A 161 17.63 18.07 -5.16
CA ASN A 161 18.70 19.07 -5.37
C ASN A 161 18.51 19.92 -6.64
N GLY A 162 17.28 20.36 -6.91
CA GLY A 162 16.96 21.21 -8.06
C GLY A 162 16.85 20.48 -9.41
N THR A 163 16.91 19.15 -9.43
CA THR A 163 16.69 18.33 -10.63
C THR A 163 15.48 17.41 -10.45
N LYS A 164 14.70 17.18 -11.52
CA LYS A 164 13.58 16.23 -11.50
C LYS A 164 14.07 14.81 -11.20
N ILE A 165 13.36 14.11 -10.31
CA ILE A 165 13.68 12.71 -9.98
C ILE A 165 13.38 11.80 -11.17
N PHE A 166 12.27 12.05 -11.85
CA PHE A 166 11.83 11.31 -13.03
C PHE A 166 11.87 12.21 -14.26
N SER A 167 12.10 11.64 -15.44
CA SER A 167 11.88 12.35 -16.71
C SER A 167 10.39 12.54 -16.97
N GLU A 168 10.01 13.51 -17.82
CA GLU A 168 8.62 13.60 -18.28
C GLU A 168 8.21 12.30 -18.97
N ALA A 169 7.14 11.67 -18.48
CA ALA A 169 6.59 10.47 -19.06
C ALA A 169 5.44 10.86 -20.00
N LEU A 170 5.72 11.00 -21.30
CA LEU A 170 4.66 11.26 -22.30
C LEU A 170 3.74 10.05 -22.55
N SER A 171 4.12 8.87 -22.03
CA SER A 171 3.29 7.68 -21.90
C SER A 171 4.05 6.60 -21.12
N GLY A 172 3.35 5.88 -20.24
CA GLY A 172 3.86 4.72 -19.52
C GLY A 172 4.74 5.01 -18.32
N GLU A 173 5.25 3.94 -17.71
CA GLU A 173 6.05 4.02 -16.48
C GLU A 173 7.48 4.47 -16.77
N VAL A 174 8.02 5.34 -15.92
CA VAL A 174 9.41 5.82 -15.96
C VAL A 174 10.14 5.49 -14.66
N ILE A 175 11.42 5.19 -14.77
CA ILE A 175 12.33 4.98 -13.64
C ILE A 175 13.01 6.29 -13.25
N PRO A 176 13.56 6.42 -12.02
CA PRO A 176 14.28 7.63 -11.63
C PRO A 176 15.53 7.84 -12.49
N ASN A 177 15.83 9.11 -12.76
CA ASN A 177 17.05 9.56 -13.46
C ASN A 177 18.33 9.15 -12.73
N SER A 178 18.26 8.97 -11.40
CA SER A 178 19.35 8.44 -10.58
C SER A 178 18.80 7.70 -9.37
N SER A 179 19.40 6.56 -9.05
CA SER A 179 19.10 5.81 -7.82
C SER A 179 19.52 6.53 -6.54
N SER A 180 20.28 7.62 -6.62
CA SER A 180 20.68 8.43 -5.47
C SER A 180 19.73 9.59 -5.18
N PHE A 181 18.75 9.86 -6.04
CA PHE A 181 17.86 11.00 -5.88
C PHE A 181 16.79 10.71 -4.83
N VAL A 182 16.81 11.52 -3.78
CA VAL A 182 15.84 11.53 -2.69
C VAL A 182 14.91 12.72 -2.88
N VAL A 183 13.60 12.51 -2.75
CA VAL A 183 12.61 13.59 -2.82
C VAL A 183 12.84 14.59 -1.70
N THR A 184 13.06 15.85 -2.10
CA THR A 184 13.19 16.98 -1.17
C THR A 184 11.97 17.87 -1.19
N ASN A 185 11.30 17.97 -2.33
CA ASN A 185 10.16 18.82 -2.59
C ASN A 185 9.53 18.49 -3.94
N PHE A 186 8.33 19.01 -4.18
CA PHE A 186 7.74 19.07 -5.51
C PHE A 186 7.90 20.47 -6.11
N MET A 187 8.03 20.54 -7.43
CA MET A 187 8.14 21.80 -8.16
C MET A 187 7.48 21.69 -9.53
N GLY A 188 6.96 22.82 -10.00
CA GLY A 188 6.32 22.94 -11.29
C GLY A 188 5.20 23.96 -11.25
N ALA A 189 4.45 24.06 -12.34
CA ALA A 189 3.25 24.85 -12.41
C ALA A 189 2.12 23.98 -12.96
N SER A 190 1.07 23.82 -12.18
CA SER A 190 -0.17 23.19 -12.59
C SER A 190 -1.36 24.02 -12.12
N ASN A 191 -2.46 23.97 -12.86
CA ASN A 191 -3.75 24.52 -12.41
C ASN A 191 -4.79 23.42 -12.20
N THR A 192 -4.40 22.15 -12.40
CA THR A 192 -5.22 20.99 -12.08
C THR A 192 -5.55 21.00 -10.59
N ASN A 193 -6.79 20.68 -10.27
CA ASN A 193 -7.31 20.54 -8.92
C ASN A 193 -8.52 19.60 -8.96
N GLY A 194 -8.86 19.04 -7.82
CA GLY A 194 -10.03 18.20 -7.65
C GLY A 194 -9.76 16.94 -6.85
N ARG A 195 -10.84 16.21 -6.60
CA ARG A 195 -10.88 14.94 -5.90
C ARG A 195 -10.22 13.84 -6.72
N TYR A 196 -9.55 12.94 -6.03
CA TYR A 196 -9.03 11.71 -6.61
C TYR A 196 -9.37 10.50 -5.74
N GLU A 197 -9.31 9.32 -6.36
CA GLU A 197 -9.22 8.03 -5.68
C GLU A 197 -8.09 7.25 -6.34
N ILE A 198 -7.24 6.62 -5.54
CA ILE A 198 -6.18 5.71 -5.97
C ILE A 198 -6.60 4.32 -5.53
N ALA A 199 -6.87 3.42 -6.47
CA ALA A 199 -7.05 2.01 -6.18
C ALA A 199 -5.70 1.31 -6.10
N LEU A 200 -5.58 0.41 -5.13
CA LEU A 200 -4.32 -0.20 -4.74
C LEU A 200 -4.45 -1.73 -4.73
N SER A 201 -3.35 -2.38 -5.10
CA SER A 201 -3.14 -3.80 -4.83
C SER A 201 -1.73 -3.99 -4.29
N GLY A 202 -1.58 -4.93 -3.38
CA GLY A 202 -0.29 -5.25 -2.79
C GLY A 202 0.19 -4.28 -1.71
N ALA A 203 -0.65 -3.34 -1.25
CA ALA A 203 -0.36 -2.40 -0.18
C ALA A 203 -1.15 -2.72 1.11
N LYS A 204 -0.62 -2.23 2.22
CA LYS A 204 -1.24 -2.28 3.56
C LYS A 204 -1.13 -0.93 4.25
N ALA A 205 -2.00 -0.73 5.23
CA ALA A 205 -1.81 0.33 6.22
C ALA A 205 -0.48 0.12 6.98
N VAL A 206 0.06 1.19 7.55
CA VAL A 206 1.36 1.13 8.22
C VAL A 206 1.21 0.42 9.57
N PRO A 207 2.01 -0.64 9.86
CA PRO A 207 2.03 -1.29 11.17
C PRO A 207 2.41 -0.32 12.29
N GLU A 208 1.67 -0.39 13.41
CA GLU A 208 2.06 0.31 14.63
C GLU A 208 3.46 -0.16 15.07
N PRO A 209 4.30 0.71 15.66
CA PRO A 209 5.70 0.38 16.00
C PRO A 209 5.87 -0.89 16.84
N THR A 210 4.89 -1.24 17.68
CA THR A 210 4.89 -2.45 18.50
C THR A 210 4.51 -3.72 17.73
N SER A 211 3.80 -3.61 16.60
CA SER A 211 3.44 -4.74 15.73
C SER A 211 4.61 -5.20 14.85
N ILE A 212 5.55 -4.31 14.52
CA ILE A 212 6.74 -4.62 13.71
C ILE A 212 7.64 -5.64 14.42
N LEU A 213 7.80 -5.50 15.75
CA LEU A 213 8.54 -6.46 16.57
C LEU A 213 7.86 -7.84 16.63
N GLY A 214 6.52 -7.87 16.60
CA GLY A 214 5.74 -9.10 16.59
C GLY A 214 5.93 -9.93 15.32
N ILE A 215 5.96 -9.30 14.15
CA ILE A 215 6.16 -9.98 12.86
C ILE A 215 7.57 -10.58 12.75
N LEU A 216 8.60 -9.84 13.19
CA LEU A 216 9.98 -10.34 13.23
C LEU A 216 10.15 -11.50 14.22
N SER A 217 9.38 -11.52 15.32
CA SER A 217 9.45 -12.57 16.34
C SER A 217 8.90 -13.93 15.87
N LEU A 218 7.94 -13.95 14.93
CA LEU A 218 7.39 -15.18 14.37
C LEU A 218 8.36 -15.87 13.38
N GLY A 219 9.21 -15.09 12.70
CA GLY A 219 10.27 -15.63 11.83
C GLY A 219 11.39 -16.33 12.62
N ALA A 220 11.69 -15.86 13.83
CA ALA A 220 12.77 -16.41 14.66
C ALA A 220 12.42 -17.79 15.27
N TRP A 221 11.15 -18.07 15.58
CA TRP A 221 10.75 -19.36 16.17
C TRP A 221 10.81 -20.54 15.17
N GLY A 222 10.62 -20.28 13.88
CA GLY A 222 10.76 -21.30 12.83
C GLY A 222 12.20 -21.79 12.67
N ILE A 223 13.18 -20.92 12.89
CA ILE A 223 14.61 -21.24 12.73
C ILE A 223 15.13 -22.05 13.93
N VAL A 224 14.69 -21.75 15.15
CA VAL A 224 15.13 -22.45 16.37
C VAL A 224 14.67 -23.92 16.38
N LYS A 225 13.46 -24.22 15.88
CA LYS A 225 12.93 -25.60 15.86
C LYS A 225 13.67 -26.49 14.83
N ARG A 226 14.14 -25.90 13.72
CA ARG A 226 14.87 -26.60 12.66
C ARG A 226 16.31 -26.96 13.07
N LEU A 227 16.93 -26.17 13.95
CA LEU A 227 18.27 -26.44 14.48
C LEU A 227 18.27 -27.52 15.57
N LYS A 228 17.25 -27.57 16.44
CA LYS A 228 17.15 -28.64 17.47
C LYS A 228 16.98 -30.05 16.88
N ASN A 229 16.29 -30.18 15.75
CA ASN A 229 16.09 -31.49 15.11
C ASN A 229 17.34 -32.04 14.41
N LYS A 230 18.31 -31.19 14.04
CA LYS A 230 19.59 -31.62 13.45
C LYS A 230 20.62 -32.08 14.48
N ILE A 231 20.49 -31.65 15.74
CA ILE A 231 21.41 -32.00 16.81
C ILE A 231 21.05 -33.36 17.43
N ASN A 232 19.78 -33.74 17.42
CA ASN A 232 19.30 -35.02 17.96
C ASN A 232 19.40 -36.22 16.98
N GLN A 233 20.08 -36.05 15.83
CA GLN A 233 20.32 -37.12 14.85
C GLN A 233 21.83 -37.41 14.64
N LYS A 234 22.67 -37.06 15.60
CA LYS A 234 24.05 -37.54 15.71
C LYS A 234 24.22 -38.30 17.02
#